data_AF-A0A7X1C7I6-F1
#
_entry.id   AF-A0A7X1C7I6-F1
#
_cell.length_a   1.000
_cell.length_b   1.000
_cell.length_c   1.000
_cell.angle_alpha   90.00
_cell.angle_beta   90.00
_cell.angle_gamma   90.00
#
_symmetry.space_group_name_H-M   'P 1'
#
loop_
_entity.id
_entity.type
_entity.pdbx_description
1 polymer ?
#
loop_
_entity_poly.entity_id
_entity_poly.type
_entity_poly.pdbx_seq_one_letter_code
_entity_poly.pdbx_strand_id
1 'polypeptide(L)'
;MYGSSPTTQKIENYDYYVKTEQQRLQAKLDNKNDELSKQERADIIQAQRALEKQIQKQHLQVDVPKKVTKIIDEGKQELANFEQTWVDLLAEYADIVTQIECSFESKTGKALKDWMVNYRSNQIVQNENLIYDCQDSIKLDN
;
A
#
# COMPACT_ATOMS: atom_id res chain seq x y z
N MET A 1 -14.58 13.09 -24.53
CA MET A 1 -13.76 13.32 -25.74
C MET A 1 -12.41 13.85 -25.28
N TYR A 2 -11.36 13.02 -25.31
CA TYR A 2 -10.01 13.45 -24.95
C TYR A 2 -9.35 14.04 -26.18
N GLY A 3 -9.30 15.38 -26.26
CA GLY A 3 -8.50 16.07 -27.26
C GLY A 3 -7.02 15.90 -26.93
N SER A 4 -6.21 15.60 -27.95
CA SER A 4 -4.76 15.48 -27.81
C SER A 4 -4.17 16.72 -27.16
N SER A 5 -3.35 16.55 -26.12
CA SER A 5 -2.66 17.65 -25.45
C SER A 5 -1.82 18.45 -26.47
N PRO A 6 -1.70 19.78 -26.35
CA PRO A 6 -0.89 20.62 -27.25
C PRO A 6 0.56 20.13 -27.39
N THR A 7 1.09 19.47 -26.36
CA THR A 7 2.42 18.86 -26.37
C THR A 7 2.44 17.60 -27.25
N THR A 8 1.40 16.75 -27.16
CA THR A 8 1.26 15.53 -27.97
C THR A 8 1.10 15.87 -29.46
N GLN A 9 0.29 16.88 -29.80
CA GLN A 9 0.12 17.34 -31.19
C GLN A 9 1.41 17.92 -31.78
N LYS A 10 2.22 18.60 -30.97
CA LYS A 10 3.54 19.11 -31.40
C LYS A 10 4.53 17.98 -31.67
N ILE A 11 4.49 16.90 -30.88
CA ILE A 11 5.35 15.72 -31.06
C ILE A 11 4.92 14.94 -32.30
N GLU A 12 3.61 14.70 -32.49
CA GLU A 12 3.07 14.01 -33.67
C GLU A 12 3.43 14.75 -34.97
N ASN A 13 3.36 16.09 -34.97
CA ASN A 13 3.81 16.90 -36.09
C ASN A 13 5.33 16.82 -36.29
N TYR A 14 6.11 16.85 -35.21
CA TYR A 14 7.57 16.75 -35.29
C TYR A 14 8.03 15.38 -35.80
N ASP A 15 7.44 14.29 -35.31
CA ASP A 15 7.71 12.92 -35.77
C ASP A 15 7.37 12.75 -37.25
N TYR A 16 6.27 13.38 -37.71
CA TYR A 16 5.91 13.42 -39.11
C TYR A 16 7.00 14.10 -39.94
N TYR A 17 7.40 15.34 -39.59
CA TYR A 17 8.44 16.09 -40.30
C TYR A 17 9.77 15.34 -40.33
N VAL A 18 10.16 14.76 -39.20
CA VAL A 18 11.42 14.04 -39.07
C VAL A 18 11.41 12.77 -39.90
N LYS A 19 10.31 12.01 -39.90
CA LYS A 19 10.17 10.80 -40.73
C LYS A 19 10.23 11.14 -42.22
N THR A 20 9.60 12.25 -42.64
CA THR A 20 9.69 12.74 -44.01
C THR A 20 11.12 13.14 -44.39
N GLU A 21 11.84 13.81 -43.49
CA GLU A 21 13.23 14.20 -43.72
C GLU A 21 14.17 12.98 -43.77
N GLN A 22 13.95 11.98 -42.93
CA GLN A 22 14.69 10.71 -42.95
C GLN A 22 14.49 9.98 -44.29
N GLN A 23 13.26 9.96 -44.80
CA GLN A 23 12.92 9.40 -46.12
C GLN A 23 13.59 10.19 -47.25
N ARG A 24 13.64 11.53 -47.16
CA ARG A 24 14.31 12.39 -48.14
C ARG A 24 15.82 12.13 -48.19
N LEU A 25 16.47 12.02 -47.03
CA LEU A 25 17.90 11.72 -46.91
C LEU A 25 18.21 10.31 -47.40
N GLN A 26 17.35 9.34 -47.10
CA GLN A 26 17.49 7.97 -47.59
C GLN A 26 17.32 7.88 -49.11
N ALA A 27 16.32 8.56 -49.67
CA ALA A 27 16.11 8.64 -51.11
C ALA A 27 17.29 9.29 -51.85
N LYS A 28 17.97 10.27 -51.23
CA LYS A 28 19.22 10.84 -51.76
C LYS A 28 20.36 9.82 -51.80
N LEU A 29 20.52 8.98 -50.77
CA LEU A 29 21.54 7.92 -50.75
C LEU A 29 21.27 6.84 -51.78
N ASP A 30 20.00 6.52 -52.00
CA ASP A 30 19.55 5.45 -52.91
C ASP A 30 19.46 5.89 -54.38
N ASN A 31 19.50 7.21 -54.65
CA ASN A 31 19.46 7.76 -55.99
C ASN A 31 20.74 7.40 -56.75
N LYS A 32 20.65 6.47 -57.70
CA LYS A 32 21.75 6.05 -58.57
C LYS A 32 22.09 7.05 -59.67
N ASN A 33 21.23 8.05 -59.89
CA ASN A 33 21.43 9.08 -60.91
C ASN A 33 22.23 10.28 -60.40
N ASP A 34 22.39 10.43 -59.08
CA ASP A 34 23.27 11.42 -58.46
C ASP A 34 24.57 10.75 -58.01
N GLU A 35 25.69 11.07 -58.66
CA GLU A 35 27.02 10.68 -58.17
C GLU A 35 27.39 11.51 -56.94
N LEU A 36 26.94 11.07 -55.77
CA LEU A 36 27.39 11.63 -54.49
C LEU A 36 28.86 11.29 -54.23
N SER A 37 29.65 12.29 -53.89
CA SER A 37 31.02 12.11 -53.39
C SER A 37 31.04 11.32 -52.07
N LYS A 38 32.21 10.77 -51.73
CA LYS A 38 32.40 10.06 -50.44
C LYS A 38 32.09 10.95 -49.23
N GLN A 39 32.40 12.24 -49.33
CA GLN A 39 32.14 13.20 -48.26
C GLN A 39 30.63 13.47 -48.11
N GLU A 40 29.92 13.72 -49.21
CA GLU A 40 28.48 13.98 -49.16
C GLU A 40 27.69 12.76 -48.63
N ARG A 41 28.11 11.54 -48.99
CA ARG A 41 27.54 10.32 -48.41
C ARG A 41 27.76 10.25 -46.90
N ALA A 42 28.97 10.57 -46.43
CA ALA A 42 29.28 10.59 -45.00
C ALA A 42 28.45 11.63 -44.25
N ASP A 43 28.30 12.84 -44.82
CA ASP A 43 27.52 13.92 -44.24
C ASP A 43 26.02 13.57 -44.14
N ILE A 44 25.46 12.93 -45.18
CA ILE A 44 24.06 12.46 -45.15
C ILE A 44 23.86 11.39 -44.08
N ILE A 45 24.77 10.42 -43.95
CA ILE A 45 24.71 9.37 -42.92
C ILE A 45 24.83 9.99 -41.51
N GLN A 46 25.70 10.98 -41.34
CA GLN A 46 25.85 11.69 -40.07
C GLN A 46 24.58 12.47 -39.73
N ALA A 47 23.95 13.12 -40.70
CA ALA A 47 22.68 13.81 -40.53
C ALA A 47 21.56 12.84 -40.12
N GLN A 48 21.44 11.66 -40.75
CA GLN A 48 20.47 10.63 -40.36
C GLN A 48 20.66 10.19 -38.90
N ARG A 49 21.91 9.92 -38.48
CA ARG A 49 22.22 9.54 -37.09
C ARG A 49 21.91 10.64 -36.08
N ALA A 50 22.15 11.90 -36.44
CA ALA A 50 21.83 13.04 -35.59
C ALA A 50 20.31 13.19 -35.41
N LEU A 51 19.56 13.00 -36.50
CA LEU A 51 18.10 13.02 -36.51
C LEU A 51 17.53 11.93 -35.58
N GLU A 52 18.02 10.70 -35.69
CA GLU A 52 17.61 9.57 -34.83
C GLU A 52 17.84 9.84 -33.34
N LYS A 53 19.01 10.39 -32.99
CA LYS A 53 19.31 10.76 -31.60
C LYS A 53 18.36 11.84 -31.08
N GLN A 54 17.98 12.79 -31.93
CA GLN A 54 17.07 13.87 -31.55
C GLN A 54 15.64 13.35 -31.32
N ILE A 55 15.17 12.41 -32.13
CA ILE A 55 13.88 11.72 -31.95
C ILE A 55 13.87 10.97 -30.61
N GLN A 56 14.89 10.14 -30.37
CA GLN A 56 15.00 9.38 -29.12
C GLN A 56 14.99 10.31 -27.90
N LYS A 57 15.72 11.42 -27.97
CA LYS A 57 15.75 12.42 -26.90
C LYS A 57 14.37 13.03 -26.64
N GLN A 58 13.62 13.39 -27.68
CA GLN A 58 12.27 13.95 -27.51
C GLN A 58 11.29 12.93 -26.93
N HIS A 59 11.28 11.69 -27.42
CA HIS A 59 10.44 10.64 -26.84
C HIS A 59 10.77 10.42 -25.36
N LEU A 60 12.06 10.33 -25.01
CA LEU A 60 12.47 10.21 -23.62
C LEU A 60 12.02 11.41 -22.77
N GLN A 61 12.11 12.64 -23.28
CA GLN A 61 11.65 13.84 -22.56
C GLN A 61 10.15 13.84 -22.27
N VAL A 62 9.35 13.09 -23.04
CA VAL A 62 7.90 13.04 -22.90
C VAL A 62 7.46 11.83 -22.09
N ASP A 63 8.06 10.68 -22.36
CA ASP A 63 7.68 9.41 -21.75
C ASP A 63 8.22 9.27 -20.34
N VAL A 64 9.45 9.74 -20.07
CA VAL A 64 10.05 9.62 -18.75
C VAL A 64 9.21 10.35 -17.69
N PRO A 65 8.83 11.63 -17.85
CA PRO A 65 7.99 12.30 -16.87
C PRO A 65 6.64 11.61 -16.66
N LYS A 66 5.98 11.15 -17.74
CA LYS A 66 4.70 10.43 -17.62
C LYS A 66 4.84 9.13 -16.81
N LYS A 67 5.88 8.35 -17.08
CA LYS A 67 6.15 7.10 -16.34
C LYS A 67 6.52 7.38 -14.89
N VAL A 68 7.34 8.39 -14.63
CA VAL A 68 7.71 8.81 -13.28
C VAL A 68 6.48 9.27 -12.50
N THR A 69 5.62 10.11 -13.08
CA THR A 69 4.36 10.54 -12.45
C THR A 69 3.48 9.35 -12.12
N LYS A 70 3.31 8.41 -13.07
CA LYS A 70 2.54 7.19 -12.84
C LYS A 70 3.07 6.38 -11.65
N ILE A 71 4.39 6.16 -11.57
CA ILE A 71 5.03 5.45 -10.45
C ILE A 71 4.80 6.18 -9.13
N ILE A 72 4.90 7.52 -9.12
CA ILE A 72 4.66 8.33 -7.92
C ILE A 72 3.21 8.21 -7.46
N ASP A 73 2.25 8.27 -8.38
CA ASP A 73 0.83 8.21 -8.04
C ASP A 73 0.42 6.81 -7.56
N GLU A 74 0.92 5.75 -8.20
CA GLU A 74 0.77 4.36 -7.73
C GLU A 74 1.37 4.19 -6.33
N GLY A 75 2.58 4.70 -6.10
CA GLY A 75 3.24 4.63 -4.79
C GLY A 75 2.49 5.40 -3.69
N LYS A 76 1.88 6.55 -3.99
CA LYS A 76 1.01 7.26 -3.03
C LYS A 76 -0.23 6.46 -2.67
N GLN A 77 -0.84 5.79 -3.64
CA GLN A 77 -2.02 4.97 -3.40
C GLN A 77 -1.68 3.73 -2.56
N GLU A 78 -0.56 3.08 -2.84
CA GLU A 78 -0.07 1.96 -2.03
C GLU A 78 0.24 2.39 -0.59
N LEU A 79 0.88 3.55 -0.40
CA LEU A 79 1.15 4.08 0.93
C LEU A 79 -0.14 4.35 1.72
N ALA A 80 -1.15 4.98 1.09
CA ALA A 80 -2.44 5.22 1.73
C ALA A 80 -3.15 3.92 2.13
N ASN A 81 -3.10 2.90 1.28
CA ASN A 81 -3.67 1.58 1.60
C ASN A 81 -2.92 0.90 2.77
N PHE A 82 -1.60 1.06 2.83
CA PHE A 82 -0.78 0.54 3.92
C PHE A 82 -1.12 1.25 5.24
N GLU A 83 -1.23 2.59 5.23
CA GLU A 83 -1.62 3.39 6.39
C GLU A 83 -2.99 2.97 6.93
N GLN A 84 -3.97 2.77 6.04
CA GLN A 84 -5.30 2.30 6.46
C GLN A 84 -5.25 0.90 7.08
N THR A 85 -4.56 -0.04 6.45
CA THR A 85 -4.36 -1.40 6.98
C THR A 85 -3.72 -1.37 8.36
N TRP A 86 -2.75 -0.47 8.58
CA TRP A 86 -2.09 -0.32 9.86
C TRP A 86 -3.02 0.21 10.95
N VAL A 87 -3.87 1.19 10.62
CA VAL A 87 -4.89 1.71 11.55
C VAL A 87 -5.89 0.62 11.94
N ASP A 88 -6.37 -0.16 10.96
CA ASP A 88 -7.33 -1.24 11.19
C ASP A 88 -6.72 -2.32 12.09
N LEU A 89 -5.46 -2.72 11.85
CA LEU A 89 -4.74 -3.69 12.66
C LEU A 89 -4.57 -3.21 14.12
N LEU A 90 -4.28 -1.93 14.33
CA LEU A 90 -4.18 -1.37 15.69
C LEU A 90 -5.52 -1.39 16.41
N ALA A 91 -6.63 -1.12 15.70
CA ALA A 91 -7.97 -1.19 16.27
C ALA A 91 -8.35 -2.64 16.65
N GLU A 92 -8.09 -3.61 15.77
CA GLU A 92 -8.31 -5.04 16.05
C GLU A 92 -7.48 -5.51 17.25
N TYR A 93 -6.21 -5.08 17.34
CA TYR A 93 -5.36 -5.41 18.48
C TYR A 93 -5.93 -4.86 19.80
N ALA A 94 -6.37 -3.60 19.81
CA ALA A 94 -6.97 -2.99 21.00
C ALA A 94 -8.26 -3.71 21.44
N ASP A 95 -9.08 -4.14 20.49
CA ASP A 95 -10.29 -4.93 20.76
C ASP A 95 -9.94 -6.30 21.37
N ILE A 96 -8.96 -7.01 20.80
CA ILE A 96 -8.48 -8.28 21.35
C ILE A 96 -7.97 -8.12 22.79
N VAL A 97 -7.17 -7.08 23.06
CA VAL A 97 -6.68 -6.80 24.42
C VAL A 97 -7.84 -6.57 25.38
N THR A 98 -8.82 -5.76 24.99
CA THR A 98 -10.03 -5.50 25.79
C THR A 98 -10.82 -6.79 26.06
N GLN A 99 -10.98 -7.65 25.05
CA GLN A 99 -11.66 -8.93 25.21
C GLN A 99 -10.91 -9.87 26.17
N ILE A 100 -9.58 -9.88 26.14
CA ILE A 100 -8.73 -10.65 27.06
C ILE A 100 -8.88 -10.13 28.49
N GLU A 101 -8.82 -8.82 28.70
CA GLU A 101 -9.00 -8.19 30.02
C GLU A 101 -10.37 -8.52 30.61
N CYS A 102 -11.45 -8.28 29.86
CA CYS A 102 -12.81 -8.64 30.25
C CYS A 102 -12.96 -10.13 30.58
N SER A 103 -12.35 -11.01 29.77
CA SER A 103 -12.39 -12.46 30.00
C SER A 103 -11.63 -12.87 31.27
N PHE A 104 -10.50 -12.22 31.54
CA PHE A 104 -9.71 -12.44 32.74
C PHE A 104 -10.49 -12.01 33.98
N GLU A 105 -11.04 -10.79 33.98
CA GLU A 105 -11.87 -10.25 35.07
C GLU A 105 -13.11 -11.10 35.34
N SER A 106 -13.80 -11.56 34.29
CA SER A 106 -14.98 -12.43 34.42
C SER A 106 -14.61 -13.78 35.06
N LYS A 107 -13.52 -14.42 34.62
CA LYS A 107 -13.08 -15.71 35.17
C LYS A 107 -12.58 -15.58 36.60
N THR A 108 -11.79 -14.53 36.91
CA THR A 108 -11.31 -14.27 38.27
C THR A 108 -12.46 -13.89 39.21
N GLY A 109 -13.38 -13.04 38.77
CA GLY A 109 -14.57 -12.67 39.52
C GLY A 109 -15.47 -13.88 39.83
N LYS A 110 -15.68 -14.77 38.86
CA LYS A 110 -16.41 -16.02 39.08
C LYS A 110 -15.70 -16.92 40.10
N ALA A 111 -14.39 -17.13 39.95
CA ALA A 111 -13.61 -17.95 40.88
C ALA A 111 -13.66 -17.40 42.33
N LEU A 112 -13.55 -16.08 42.49
CA LEU A 112 -13.65 -15.42 43.80
C LEU A 112 -15.04 -15.61 44.42
N LYS A 113 -16.10 -15.44 43.64
CA LYS A 113 -17.49 -15.65 44.09
C LYS A 113 -17.70 -17.10 44.55
N ASP A 114 -17.26 -18.07 43.76
CA ASP A 114 -17.40 -19.49 44.09
C ASP A 114 -16.62 -19.83 45.37
N TRP A 115 -15.42 -19.27 45.54
CA TRP A 115 -14.64 -19.41 46.77
C TRP A 115 -15.36 -18.80 47.99
N MET A 116 -15.88 -17.57 47.87
CA MET A 116 -16.61 -16.90 48.95
C MET A 116 -17.86 -17.67 49.37
N VAL A 117 -18.61 -18.21 48.41
CA VAL A 117 -19.80 -19.04 48.68
C VAL A 117 -19.41 -20.31 49.42
N ASN A 118 -18.38 -21.03 48.95
CA ASN A 118 -17.90 -22.24 49.61
C ASN A 118 -17.36 -21.96 51.02
N TYR A 119 -16.59 -20.87 51.19
CA TYR A 119 -16.08 -20.48 52.50
C TYR A 119 -17.21 -20.17 53.48
N ARG A 120 -18.21 -19.39 53.07
CA ARG A 120 -19.38 -19.09 53.91
C ARG A 120 -20.13 -20.36 54.32
N SER A 121 -20.43 -21.24 53.38
CA SER A 121 -21.16 -22.48 53.67
C SER A 121 -20.38 -23.42 54.60
N ASN A 122 -19.08 -23.60 54.34
CA ASN A 122 -18.29 -24.61 55.06
C ASN A 122 -17.72 -24.11 56.38
N GLN A 123 -17.40 -22.82 56.51
CA GLN A 123 -16.72 -22.30 57.70
C GLN A 123 -17.65 -21.46 58.56
N ILE A 124 -18.50 -20.62 57.96
CA ILE A 124 -19.34 -19.70 58.74
C ILE A 124 -20.61 -20.42 59.20
N VAL A 125 -21.40 -20.97 58.27
CA VAL A 125 -22.67 -21.61 58.61
C VAL A 125 -22.48 -22.85 59.49
N GLN A 126 -21.46 -23.66 59.22
CA GLN A 126 -21.16 -24.81 60.08
C GLN A 126 -20.81 -24.38 61.50
N ASN A 127 -19.98 -23.34 61.67
CA ASN A 127 -19.63 -22.84 62.99
C ASN A 127 -20.81 -22.16 63.69
N GLU A 128 -21.67 -21.43 62.96
CA GLU A 128 -22.90 -20.87 63.51
C GLU A 128 -23.82 -21.97 64.05
N ASN A 129 -24.02 -23.05 63.29
CA ASN A 129 -24.81 -24.19 63.73
C ASN A 129 -24.20 -24.86 64.96
N LEU A 130 -22.88 -25.08 64.99
CA LEU A 130 -22.19 -25.62 66.18
C LEU A 130 -22.38 -24.72 67.41
N ILE A 131 -22.33 -23.40 67.24
CA ILE A 131 -22.57 -22.46 68.33
C ILE A 131 -24.01 -22.57 68.83
N TYR A 132 -25.00 -22.63 67.94
CA TYR A 132 -26.41 -22.81 68.33
C TYR A 132 -26.64 -24.14 69.04
N ASP A 133 -26.09 -25.25 68.52
CA ASP A 133 -26.18 -26.58 69.14
C ASP A 133 -25.55 -26.58 70.55
N CYS A 134 -24.40 -25.92 70.72
CA CYS A 134 -23.77 -25.76 72.03
C CYS A 134 -24.63 -24.91 72.98
N GLN A 135 -25.21 -23.81 72.50
CA GLN A 135 -26.08 -22.96 73.33
C GLN A 135 -27.35 -23.67 73.78
N ASP A 136 -27.95 -24.48 72.92
CA ASP A 136 -29.16 -25.23 73.24
C ASP A 136 -28.85 -26.40 74.19
N SER A 137 -27.71 -27.06 74.04
CA SER A 137 -27.24 -28.08 74.98
C SER A 137 -27.03 -27.52 76.39
N ILE A 138 -26.41 -26.34 76.52
CA ILE A 138 -26.19 -25.67 77.82
C ILE A 138 -27.52 -25.28 78.50
N LYS A 139 -28.55 -24.92 77.72
CA LYS A 139 -29.88 -24.58 78.26
C LYS A 139 -30.66 -25.80 78.75
N LEU A 140 -30.38 -26.99 78.22
CA LEU A 140 -31.05 -28.24 78.61
C LEU A 140 -30.45 -28.87 79.88
N ASP A 141 -29.22 -28.49 80.25
CA ASP A 141 -28.51 -28.97 81.45
C ASP A 141 -28.77 -28.13 82.73
N ASN A 142 -29.71 -27.16 82.69
CA ASN A 142 -30.17 -26.36 83.85
C ASN A 142 -31.63 -26.68 84.20
#